data_AF-A0A938UXM2-F1
#
_entry.id   AF-A0A938UXM2-F1
#
_cell.length_a   1.000
_cell.length_b   1.000
_cell.length_c   1.000
_cell.angle_alpha   90.00
_cell.angle_beta   90.00
_cell.angle_gamma   90.00
#
_symmetry.space_group_name_H-M   'P 1'
#
loop_
_entity.id
_entity.type
_entity.pdbx_description
1 polymer ?
#
loop_
_entity_poly.entity_id
_entity_poly.type
_entity_poly.pdbx_seq_one_letter_code
_entity_poly.pdbx_strand_id
1 'polypeptide(L)'
;KFNPKTLVIVTSDHGNAGWGVNGTGPEYNDSTEALKKYQPIKASFEVIKGRLKKENSLSEIKDIFEHFTTFRITDEEASMIQAAMQPDFKPFHGDYVIQPDAVMGMILAHSLYAKKSDGGRVAQVRRGNVGFTSTNHTGEDQILLSYGYKANQLGLNRHVDNTYLFTAMCKFFGIQHQNPTMTEEEAKPFIKTASLEEWRRHMELHIA
;
A
#
# COMPACT_ATOMS: atom_id res chain seq x y z
N LYS A 1 -30.52 -20.10 -6.20
CA LYS A 1 -30.26 -21.23 -5.27
C LYS A 1 -29.65 -20.65 -4.00
N PHE A 2 -30.31 -20.82 -2.86
CA PHE A 2 -29.77 -20.47 -1.54
C PHE A 2 -28.77 -21.58 -1.14
N ASN A 3 -27.56 -21.21 -0.71
CA ASN A 3 -26.53 -22.17 -0.30
C ASN A 3 -26.41 -22.12 1.23
N PRO A 4 -27.27 -22.85 1.98
CA PRO A 4 -27.42 -22.67 3.42
C PRO A 4 -26.24 -23.19 4.24
N LYS A 5 -25.25 -23.83 3.62
CA LYS A 5 -24.07 -24.44 4.27
C LYS A 5 -22.76 -23.87 3.72
N THR A 6 -22.72 -22.56 3.53
CA THR A 6 -21.52 -21.85 3.07
C THR A 6 -21.08 -20.88 4.13
N LEU A 7 -19.78 -20.90 4.44
CA LEU A 7 -19.09 -19.87 5.21
C LEU A 7 -18.28 -19.02 4.23
N VAL A 8 -18.36 -17.71 4.39
CA VAL A 8 -17.53 -16.74 3.69
C VAL A 8 -16.68 -16.02 4.74
N ILE A 9 -15.37 -16.04 4.54
CA ILE A 9 -14.41 -15.25 5.32
C ILE A 9 -13.71 -14.31 4.34
N VAL A 10 -13.68 -13.02 4.66
CA VAL A 10 -12.96 -12.00 3.88
C VAL A 10 -12.02 -11.28 4.83
N THR A 11 -10.73 -11.24 4.46
CA THR A 11 -9.68 -10.52 5.19
C THR A 11 -8.56 -10.15 4.22
N SER A 12 -7.65 -9.29 4.67
CA SER A 12 -6.31 -9.16 4.07
C SER A 12 -5.33 -10.10 4.80
N ASP A 13 -4.24 -10.46 4.14
CA ASP A 13 -3.11 -11.15 4.74
C ASP A 13 -2.21 -10.21 5.55
N HIS A 14 -2.07 -8.96 5.11
CA HIS A 14 -1.36 -7.89 5.82
C HIS A 14 -1.79 -6.49 5.35
N GLY A 15 -1.24 -5.47 6.01
CA GLY A 15 -1.32 -4.07 5.61
C GLY A 15 -0.34 -3.74 4.49
N ASN A 16 -0.58 -2.66 3.75
CA ASN A 16 0.34 -2.24 2.69
C ASN A 16 0.43 -0.72 2.57
N ALA A 17 1.68 -0.24 2.53
CA ALA A 17 2.07 1.15 2.30
C ALA A 17 1.57 2.18 3.34
N GLY A 18 0.93 1.73 4.43
CA GLY A 18 0.35 2.60 5.46
C GLY A 18 -0.62 3.63 4.86
N TRP A 19 -1.43 3.19 3.89
CA TRP A 19 -2.31 4.09 3.15
C TRP A 19 -3.39 4.70 4.05
N GLY A 20 -3.59 6.01 3.92
CA GLY A 20 -4.63 6.73 4.65
C GLY A 20 -5.24 7.88 3.85
N VAL A 21 -6.48 8.23 4.16
CA VAL A 21 -7.13 9.44 3.61
C VAL A 21 -6.91 10.58 4.58
N ASN A 22 -6.25 11.65 4.12
CA ASN A 22 -5.95 12.80 4.95
C ASN A 22 -7.13 13.78 4.98
N GLY A 23 -7.36 14.40 6.14
CA GLY A 23 -8.25 15.54 6.26
C GLY A 23 -7.81 16.68 5.34
N THR A 24 -8.70 17.22 4.51
CA THR A 24 -8.38 18.32 3.59
C THR A 24 -9.53 19.31 3.41
N GLY A 25 -9.19 20.54 3.03
CA GLY A 25 -10.15 21.61 2.82
C GLY A 25 -10.58 22.29 4.12
N PRO A 26 -11.49 23.28 4.03
CA PRO A 26 -12.11 23.90 5.19
C PRO A 26 -12.75 22.82 6.08
N GLU A 27 -12.37 22.81 7.35
CA GLU A 27 -12.88 21.85 8.35
C GLU A 27 -12.73 20.38 7.95
N TYR A 28 -11.77 20.06 7.09
CA TYR A 28 -11.50 18.70 6.61
C TYR A 28 -12.62 18.04 5.77
N ASN A 29 -13.59 18.82 5.29
CA ASN A 29 -14.76 18.30 4.58
C ASN A 29 -14.51 17.89 3.12
N ASP A 30 -13.32 18.14 2.57
CA ASP A 30 -13.04 17.85 1.16
C ASP A 30 -12.43 16.46 0.91
N SER A 31 -12.18 15.65 1.94
CA SER A 31 -11.43 14.40 1.81
C SER A 31 -12.10 13.40 0.86
N THR A 32 -13.43 13.30 0.91
CA THR A 32 -14.19 12.43 -0.01
C THR A 32 -14.10 12.91 -1.46
N GLU A 33 -14.24 14.22 -1.70
CA GLU A 33 -14.20 14.76 -3.05
C GLU A 33 -12.79 14.73 -3.65
N ALA A 34 -11.76 14.88 -2.81
CA ALA A 34 -10.36 14.66 -3.18
C ALA A 34 -10.14 13.22 -3.65
N LEU A 35 -10.56 12.22 -2.86
CA LEU A 35 -10.40 10.80 -3.21
C LEU A 35 -11.13 10.42 -4.50
N LYS A 36 -12.34 10.96 -4.72
CA LYS A 36 -13.11 10.74 -5.96
C LYS A 36 -12.39 11.26 -7.23
N LYS A 37 -11.41 12.15 -7.11
CA LYS A 37 -10.62 12.62 -8.27
C LYS A 37 -9.82 11.53 -8.95
N TYR A 38 -9.62 10.36 -8.34
CA TYR A 38 -8.97 9.22 -8.99
C TYR A 38 -9.88 8.42 -9.93
N GLN A 39 -11.21 8.60 -9.88
CA GLN A 39 -12.16 7.87 -10.74
C GLN A 39 -11.87 7.94 -12.25
N PRO A 40 -11.47 9.09 -12.85
CA PRO A 40 -11.19 9.17 -14.28
C PRO A 40 -9.79 8.65 -14.69
N ILE A 41 -8.95 8.17 -13.75
CA ILE A 41 -7.65 7.57 -14.09
C ILE A 41 -7.88 6.37 -15.01
N LYS A 42 -7.14 6.34 -16.12
CA LYS A 42 -7.33 5.39 -17.22
C LYS A 42 -6.41 4.17 -17.15
N ALA A 43 -5.33 4.24 -16.37
CA ALA A 43 -4.34 3.18 -16.30
C ALA A 43 -3.55 3.19 -14.99
N SER A 44 -2.99 2.02 -14.64
CA SER A 44 -2.08 1.87 -13.51
C SER A 44 -0.69 2.46 -13.79
N PHE A 45 0.09 2.64 -12.74
CA PHE A 45 1.50 3.03 -12.85
C PHE A 45 2.34 2.03 -13.64
N GLU A 46 2.03 0.74 -13.60
CA GLU A 46 2.72 -0.26 -14.42
C GLU A 46 2.55 0.01 -15.93
N VAL A 47 1.33 0.36 -16.36
CA VAL A 47 1.07 0.73 -17.76
C VAL A 47 1.78 2.02 -18.12
N ILE A 48 1.74 3.03 -17.25
CA ILE A 48 2.40 4.33 -17.47
C ILE A 48 3.91 4.15 -17.57
N LYS A 49 4.52 3.40 -16.65
CA LYS A 49 5.95 3.05 -16.63
C LYS A 49 6.37 2.34 -17.91
N GLY A 50 5.54 1.43 -18.44
CA GLY A 50 5.80 0.77 -19.72
C GLY A 50 5.76 1.71 -20.94
N ARG A 51 5.21 2.92 -20.81
CA ARG A 51 5.21 3.96 -21.86
C ARG A 51 6.34 4.97 -21.69
N LEU A 52 6.77 5.22 -20.46
CA LEU A 52 7.89 6.11 -20.16
C LEU A 52 9.22 5.46 -20.55
N LYS A 53 10.12 6.27 -21.10
CA LYS A 53 11.50 5.94 -21.43
C LYS A 53 12.43 6.92 -20.71
N LYS A 54 13.66 6.48 -20.41
CA LYS A 54 14.64 7.30 -19.68
C LYS A 54 15.02 8.58 -20.43
N GLU A 55 14.92 8.54 -21.76
CA GLU A 55 15.26 9.64 -22.67
C GLU A 55 14.08 10.56 -22.95
N ASN A 56 12.88 10.28 -22.42
CA ASN A 56 11.74 11.16 -22.66
C ASN A 56 12.02 12.56 -22.12
N SER A 57 11.66 13.56 -22.93
CA SER A 57 11.64 14.96 -22.52
C SER A 57 10.56 15.22 -21.46
N LEU A 58 10.67 16.32 -20.72
CA LEU A 58 9.65 16.70 -19.74
C LEU A 58 8.26 16.83 -20.36
N SER A 59 8.16 17.35 -21.59
CA SER A 59 6.87 17.47 -22.30
C SER A 59 6.27 16.10 -22.59
N GLU A 60 7.06 15.12 -23.03
CA GLU A 60 6.57 13.77 -23.30
C GLU A 60 6.15 13.05 -22.01
N ILE A 61 6.90 13.23 -20.92
CA ILE A 61 6.54 12.69 -19.60
C ILE A 61 5.19 13.25 -19.17
N LYS A 62 4.98 14.57 -19.30
CA LYS A 62 3.69 15.22 -19.02
C LYS A 62 2.60 14.64 -19.90
N ASP A 63 2.78 14.61 -21.22
CA ASP A 63 1.76 14.10 -22.15
C ASP A 63 1.32 12.68 -21.78
N ILE A 64 2.27 11.79 -21.49
CA ILE A 64 1.98 10.41 -21.06
C ILE A 64 1.25 10.39 -19.70
N PHE A 65 1.81 11.07 -18.70
CA PHE A 65 1.28 11.04 -17.34
C PHE A 65 -0.12 11.67 -17.26
N GLU A 66 -0.31 12.84 -17.85
CA GLU A 66 -1.58 13.56 -17.88
C GLU A 66 -2.63 12.80 -18.71
N HIS A 67 -2.23 12.13 -19.80
CA HIS A 67 -3.15 11.33 -20.60
C HIS A 67 -3.81 10.22 -19.78
N PHE A 68 -3.01 9.48 -19.00
CA PHE A 68 -3.49 8.34 -18.21
C PHE A 68 -4.08 8.75 -16.87
N THR A 69 -3.47 9.71 -16.17
CA THR A 69 -3.93 10.09 -14.82
C THR A 69 -5.01 11.16 -14.85
N THR A 70 -5.14 11.90 -15.95
CA THR A 70 -6.02 13.08 -16.12
C THR A 70 -5.65 14.29 -15.26
N PHE A 71 -4.56 14.20 -14.47
CA PHE A 71 -4.06 15.31 -13.67
C PHE A 71 -2.93 16.01 -14.39
N ARG A 72 -3.05 17.34 -14.49
CA ARG A 72 -1.93 18.17 -14.93
C ARG A 72 -0.81 18.15 -13.91
N ILE A 73 0.43 18.14 -14.40
CA ILE A 73 1.62 18.20 -13.57
C ILE A 73 2.54 19.35 -14.04
N THR A 74 3.34 19.88 -13.13
CA THR A 74 4.32 20.92 -13.46
C THR A 74 5.57 20.33 -14.11
N ASP A 75 6.43 21.20 -14.65
CA ASP A 75 7.72 20.75 -15.19
C ASP A 75 8.62 20.21 -14.06
N GLU A 76 8.53 20.77 -12.86
CA GLU A 76 9.21 20.24 -11.67
C GLU A 76 8.70 18.83 -11.34
N GLU A 77 7.39 18.59 -11.34
CA GLU A 77 6.83 17.26 -11.10
C GLU A 77 7.23 16.25 -12.18
N ALA A 78 7.24 16.67 -13.45
CA ALA A 78 7.73 15.84 -14.54
C ALA A 78 9.22 15.52 -14.39
N SER A 79 10.03 16.48 -13.93
CA SER A 79 11.46 16.28 -13.67
C SER A 79 11.71 15.31 -12.53
N MET A 80 10.85 15.27 -11.50
CA MET A 80 10.93 14.27 -10.44
C MET A 80 10.72 12.85 -10.99
N ILE A 81 9.74 12.66 -11.88
CA ILE A 81 9.51 11.37 -12.54
C ILE A 81 10.73 10.99 -13.39
N GLN A 82 11.27 11.92 -14.17
CA GLN A 82 12.45 11.69 -15.00
C GLN A 82 13.67 11.28 -14.18
N ALA A 83 13.91 11.98 -13.07
CA ALA A 83 14.99 11.69 -12.14
C ALA A 83 14.82 10.30 -11.52
N ALA A 84 13.60 9.93 -11.10
CA ALA A 84 13.28 8.63 -10.50
C ALA A 84 13.51 7.43 -11.43
N MET A 85 13.62 7.66 -12.73
CA MET A 85 13.94 6.64 -13.73
C MET A 85 15.45 6.43 -13.94
N GLN A 86 16.29 7.30 -13.37
CA GLN A 86 17.75 7.21 -13.52
C GLN A 86 18.37 6.20 -12.54
N PRO A 87 19.44 5.48 -12.94
CA PRO A 87 20.06 4.45 -12.09
C PRO A 87 20.63 4.95 -10.77
N ASP A 88 21.01 6.23 -10.70
CA ASP A 88 21.63 6.90 -9.55
C ASP A 88 20.62 7.63 -8.67
N PHE A 89 19.31 7.51 -8.98
CA PHE A 89 18.27 8.14 -8.18
C PHE A 89 18.28 7.62 -6.74
N LYS A 90 18.29 8.57 -5.81
CA LYS A 90 18.15 8.31 -4.39
C LYS A 90 16.73 8.66 -3.96
N PRO A 91 15.91 7.70 -3.52
CA PRO A 91 14.60 7.98 -2.98
C PRO A 91 14.64 8.99 -1.83
N PHE A 92 13.56 9.75 -1.69
CA PHE A 92 13.36 10.62 -0.53
C PHE A 92 13.19 9.77 0.75
N HIS A 93 13.28 10.43 1.91
CA HIS A 93 13.22 9.75 3.20
C HIS A 93 11.98 8.84 3.35
N GLY A 94 12.20 7.62 3.80
CA GLY A 94 11.20 6.57 3.95
C GLY A 94 11.53 5.33 3.12
N ASP A 95 10.76 4.26 3.29
CA ASP A 95 10.97 2.99 2.61
C ASP A 95 10.25 2.97 1.25
N TYR A 96 10.64 3.91 0.37
CA TYR A 96 10.07 4.15 -0.96
C TYR A 96 10.99 3.63 -2.07
N VAL A 97 11.21 2.32 -2.08
CA VAL A 97 12.22 1.68 -2.93
C VAL A 97 11.74 1.41 -4.36
N ILE A 98 10.43 1.39 -4.60
CA ILE A 98 9.86 1.10 -5.92
C ILE A 98 9.72 2.38 -6.75
N GLN A 99 10.62 2.57 -7.71
CA GLN A 99 10.69 3.77 -8.57
C GLN A 99 10.46 3.42 -10.05
N PRO A 100 9.87 4.32 -10.86
CA PRO A 100 9.37 5.67 -10.52
C PRO A 100 7.96 5.69 -9.88
N ASP A 101 7.38 4.52 -9.59
CA ASP A 101 6.01 4.37 -9.06
C ASP A 101 5.77 5.19 -7.78
N ALA A 102 6.72 5.20 -6.83
CA ALA A 102 6.57 5.98 -5.59
C ALA A 102 6.52 7.50 -5.85
N VAL A 103 7.32 8.02 -6.79
CA VAL A 103 7.27 9.44 -7.16
C VAL A 103 5.95 9.79 -7.84
N MET A 104 5.48 8.94 -8.76
CA MET A 104 4.15 9.12 -9.37
C MET A 104 3.03 9.09 -8.33
N GLY A 105 3.11 8.17 -7.36
CA GLY A 105 2.19 8.08 -6.23
C GLY A 105 2.21 9.33 -5.36
N MET A 106 3.39 9.83 -5.02
CA MET A 106 3.58 11.06 -4.25
C MET A 106 2.97 12.28 -4.96
N ILE A 107 3.20 12.42 -6.26
CA ILE A 107 2.61 13.51 -7.07
C ILE A 107 1.08 13.45 -6.99
N LEU A 108 0.47 12.26 -7.15
CA LEU A 108 -0.99 12.13 -7.08
C LEU A 108 -1.54 12.25 -5.65
N ALA A 109 -0.76 11.87 -4.64
CA ALA A 109 -1.18 11.83 -3.25
C ALA A 109 -1.54 13.21 -2.69
N HIS A 110 -0.86 14.28 -3.13
CA HIS A 110 -1.00 15.61 -2.53
C HIS A 110 -1.63 16.64 -3.47
N SER A 111 -2.61 17.38 -2.95
CA SER A 111 -3.09 18.61 -3.60
C SER A 111 -2.05 19.73 -3.47
N LEU A 112 -2.01 20.62 -4.45
CA LEU A 112 -1.15 21.81 -4.43
C LEU A 112 -1.92 22.99 -3.83
N TYR A 113 -1.34 23.66 -2.84
CA TYR A 113 -1.93 24.82 -2.18
C TYR A 113 -1.05 26.05 -2.36
N ALA A 114 -1.64 27.19 -2.72
CA ALA A 114 -0.93 28.45 -2.69
C ALA A 114 -0.75 28.91 -1.24
N LYS A 115 0.44 29.43 -0.90
CA LYS A 115 0.65 30.15 0.36
C LYS A 115 -0.09 31.49 0.28
N LYS A 116 -1.09 31.70 1.13
CA LYS A 116 -1.73 33.02 1.30
C LYS A 116 -1.19 33.73 2.54
N SER A 117 -1.18 35.05 2.49
CA SER A 117 -0.77 35.93 3.60
C SER A 117 -1.71 35.86 4.81
N ASP A 118 -2.98 35.51 4.58
CA ASP A 118 -4.03 35.40 5.60
C ASP A 118 -4.11 34.01 6.26
N GLY A 119 -3.22 33.09 5.91
CA GLY A 119 -3.21 31.71 6.42
C GLY A 119 -4.24 30.78 5.77
N GLY A 120 -5.11 31.29 4.88
CA GLY A 120 -6.05 30.48 4.13
C GLY A 120 -5.35 29.57 3.10
N ARG A 121 -5.83 28.33 2.95
CA ARG A 121 -5.32 27.39 1.96
C ARG A 121 -6.43 27.04 0.97
N VAL A 122 -6.35 27.56 -0.24
CA VAL A 122 -7.20 27.13 -1.37
C VAL A 122 -6.34 26.25 -2.26
N ALA A 123 -6.83 25.04 -2.56
CA ALA A 123 -6.13 24.14 -3.47
C ALA A 123 -6.14 24.72 -4.90
N GLN A 124 -4.96 24.87 -5.50
CA GLN A 124 -4.80 25.22 -6.90
C GLN A 124 -5.00 24.00 -7.80
N VAL A 125 -4.51 22.85 -7.35
CA VAL A 125 -4.74 21.55 -7.98
C VAL A 125 -5.23 20.60 -6.89
N ARG A 126 -6.41 20.01 -7.11
CA ARG A 126 -6.98 19.03 -6.18
C ARG A 126 -6.71 17.63 -6.68
N ARG A 127 -5.99 16.84 -5.87
CA ARG A 127 -5.71 15.42 -6.10
C ARG A 127 -6.21 14.59 -4.91
N GLY A 128 -5.75 13.35 -4.75
CA GLY A 128 -6.36 12.39 -3.82
C GLY A 128 -6.32 12.78 -2.33
N ASN A 129 -5.35 13.58 -1.91
CA ASN A 129 -5.06 13.88 -0.50
C ASN A 129 -4.99 12.59 0.34
N VAL A 130 -4.20 11.64 -0.14
CA VAL A 130 -3.90 10.39 0.56
C VAL A 130 -2.48 10.45 1.11
N GLY A 131 -2.22 9.66 2.14
CA GLY A 131 -0.89 9.45 2.71
C GLY A 131 -0.41 8.04 2.45
N PHE A 132 0.90 7.89 2.39
CA PHE A 132 1.60 6.62 2.41
C PHE A 132 2.78 6.74 3.38
N THR A 133 3.28 5.62 3.89
CA THR A 133 4.46 5.55 4.76
C THR A 133 5.62 4.77 4.13
N SER A 134 5.34 3.89 3.16
CA SER A 134 6.32 3.07 2.44
C SER A 134 5.78 2.58 1.10
N THR A 135 6.60 1.87 0.32
CA THR A 135 6.15 1.01 -0.79
C THR A 135 5.99 -0.45 -0.40
N ASN A 136 6.08 -0.77 0.90
CA ASN A 136 6.16 -2.12 1.44
C ASN A 136 4.98 -2.46 2.34
N HIS A 137 4.97 -3.67 2.89
CA HIS A 137 3.95 -4.10 3.84
C HIS A 137 4.02 -3.29 5.13
N THR A 138 2.86 -3.19 5.79
CA THR A 138 2.71 -2.55 7.10
C THR A 138 1.99 -3.48 8.06
N GLY A 139 2.25 -3.30 9.36
CA GLY A 139 1.92 -4.26 10.41
C GLY A 139 0.62 -4.00 11.16
N GLU A 140 -0.27 -3.16 10.64
CA GLU A 140 -1.57 -2.90 11.26
C GLU A 140 -2.50 -4.13 11.20
N ASP A 141 -3.40 -4.23 12.18
CA ASP A 141 -4.43 -5.27 12.22
C ASP A 141 -5.34 -5.18 10.98
N GLN A 142 -5.73 -6.34 10.45
CA GLN A 142 -6.57 -6.42 9.26
C GLN A 142 -8.04 -6.64 9.61
N ILE A 143 -8.93 -6.12 8.76
CA ILE A 143 -10.37 -6.30 8.92
C ILE A 143 -10.75 -7.73 8.55
N LEU A 144 -11.38 -8.43 9.50
CA LEU A 144 -11.95 -9.75 9.31
C LEU A 144 -13.48 -9.67 9.21
N LEU A 145 -14.03 -10.05 8.07
CA LEU A 145 -15.47 -10.21 7.86
C LEU A 145 -15.80 -11.70 7.77
N SER A 146 -16.83 -12.14 8.48
CA SER A 146 -17.36 -13.50 8.37
C SER A 146 -18.87 -13.49 8.16
N TYR A 147 -19.35 -14.35 7.26
CA TYR A 147 -20.77 -14.42 6.91
C TYR A 147 -21.18 -15.85 6.56
N GLY A 148 -22.45 -16.19 6.80
CA GLY A 148 -23.06 -17.44 6.39
C GLY A 148 -23.18 -18.49 7.49
N TYR A 149 -23.26 -19.76 7.08
CA TYR A 149 -23.61 -20.86 7.96
C TYR A 149 -22.62 -21.01 9.11
N LYS A 150 -23.14 -20.96 10.34
CA LYS A 150 -22.36 -21.09 11.58
C LYS A 150 -21.21 -20.09 11.74
N ALA A 151 -21.14 -19.00 10.97
CA ALA A 151 -20.06 -18.01 11.08
C ALA A 151 -19.87 -17.49 12.53
N ASN A 152 -20.97 -17.15 13.20
CA ASN A 152 -20.97 -16.68 14.61
C ASN A 152 -20.55 -17.76 15.62
N GLN A 153 -20.55 -19.05 15.25
CA GLN A 153 -20.13 -20.15 16.11
C GLN A 153 -18.63 -20.44 16.01
N LEU A 154 -17.94 -19.86 15.02
CA LEU A 154 -16.51 -20.10 14.76
C LEU A 154 -15.59 -19.11 15.48
N GLY A 155 -16.14 -18.15 16.24
CA GLY A 155 -15.36 -17.21 17.04
C GLY A 155 -14.54 -16.22 16.20
N LEU A 156 -15.02 -15.88 15.00
CA LEU A 156 -14.41 -14.94 14.05
C LEU A 156 -14.84 -13.48 14.27
N ASN A 157 -15.73 -13.22 15.23
CA ASN A 157 -16.30 -11.91 15.56
C ASN A 157 -15.52 -11.18 16.67
N ARG A 158 -14.24 -11.54 16.88
CA ARG A 158 -13.35 -10.99 17.91
C ARG A 158 -11.98 -10.75 17.30
N HIS A 159 -11.10 -10.07 18.03
CA HIS A 159 -9.69 -10.02 17.67
C HIS A 159 -9.09 -11.44 17.71
N VAL A 160 -8.57 -11.88 16.57
CA VAL A 160 -7.90 -13.16 16.38
C VAL A 160 -6.60 -12.95 15.63
N ASP A 161 -5.61 -13.78 15.94
CA ASP A 161 -4.43 -13.94 15.10
C ASP A 161 -4.82 -14.61 13.77
N ASN A 162 -4.12 -14.28 12.68
CA ASN A 162 -4.44 -14.80 11.36
C ASN A 162 -4.34 -16.34 11.28
N THR A 163 -3.48 -16.98 12.10
CA THR A 163 -3.38 -18.44 12.17
C THR A 163 -4.66 -19.11 12.67
N TYR A 164 -5.50 -18.38 13.41
CA TYR A 164 -6.80 -18.89 13.87
C TYR A 164 -7.77 -19.14 12.71
N LEU A 165 -7.63 -18.41 11.59
CA LEU A 165 -8.49 -18.57 10.43
C LEU A 165 -8.42 -20.00 9.89
N PHE A 166 -7.22 -20.59 9.86
CA PHE A 166 -7.03 -21.99 9.50
C PHE A 166 -7.82 -22.92 10.43
N THR A 167 -7.74 -22.71 11.74
CA THR A 167 -8.51 -23.48 12.73
C THR A 167 -10.03 -23.36 12.50
N ALA A 168 -10.53 -22.15 12.23
CA ALA A 168 -11.94 -21.93 11.95
C ALA A 168 -12.39 -22.63 10.65
N MET A 169 -11.57 -22.60 9.61
CA MET A 169 -11.83 -23.32 8.35
C MET A 169 -11.88 -24.84 8.60
N CYS A 170 -10.90 -25.41 9.30
CA CYS A 170 -10.92 -26.84 9.66
C CYS A 170 -12.18 -27.23 10.44
N LYS A 171 -12.56 -26.44 11.45
CA LYS A 171 -13.79 -26.66 12.23
C LYS A 171 -15.04 -26.63 11.35
N PHE A 172 -15.14 -25.69 10.42
CA PHE A 172 -16.26 -25.60 9.50
C PHE A 172 -16.38 -26.83 8.60
N PHE A 173 -15.26 -27.33 8.10
CA PHE A 173 -15.20 -28.54 7.27
C PHE A 173 -15.26 -29.85 8.07
N GLY A 174 -15.24 -29.80 9.41
CA GLY A 174 -15.16 -31.01 10.24
C GLY A 174 -13.82 -31.74 10.14
N ILE A 175 -12.75 -31.03 9.75
CA ILE A 175 -11.40 -31.56 9.63
C ILE A 175 -10.72 -31.48 10.99
N GLN A 176 -10.20 -32.62 11.47
CA GLN A 176 -9.26 -32.65 12.59
C GLN A 176 -7.86 -32.51 12.03
N HIS A 177 -7.18 -31.42 12.39
CA HIS A 177 -5.82 -31.14 11.99
C HIS A 177 -4.98 -30.82 13.22
N GLN A 178 -3.79 -31.38 13.27
CA GLN A 178 -2.76 -31.02 14.22
C GLN A 178 -1.56 -30.56 13.40
N ASN A 179 -1.14 -29.31 13.60
CA ASN A 179 0.11 -28.85 13.00
C ASN A 179 1.25 -29.75 13.51
N PRO A 180 2.20 -30.14 12.64
CA PRO A 180 3.41 -30.80 13.10
C PRO A 180 4.02 -29.98 14.24
N THR A 181 4.26 -30.63 15.37
CA THR A 181 4.92 -30.03 16.52
C THR A 181 6.35 -30.50 16.58
N MET A 182 7.23 -29.63 17.06
CA MET A 182 8.63 -29.92 17.34
C MET A 182 8.96 -29.42 18.73
N THR A 183 9.84 -30.11 19.43
CA THR A 183 10.50 -29.60 20.63
C THR A 183 11.42 -28.43 20.28
N GLU A 184 11.83 -27.64 21.27
CA GLU A 184 12.80 -26.56 21.05
C GLU A 184 14.10 -27.08 20.42
N GLU A 185 14.60 -28.24 20.87
CA GLU A 185 15.80 -28.86 20.31
C GLU A 185 15.62 -29.29 18.85
N GLU A 186 14.44 -29.81 18.49
CA GLU A 186 14.11 -30.15 17.11
C GLU A 186 13.89 -28.89 16.25
N ALA A 187 13.48 -27.77 16.85
CA ALA A 187 13.28 -26.50 16.16
C ALA A 187 14.59 -25.77 15.86
N LYS A 188 15.57 -25.81 16.77
CA LYS A 188 16.85 -25.10 16.68
C LYS A 188 17.54 -25.21 15.31
N PRO A 189 17.63 -26.38 14.65
CA PRO A 189 18.24 -26.51 13.33
C PRO A 189 17.47 -25.82 12.20
N PHE A 190 16.17 -25.58 12.37
CA PHE A 190 15.29 -24.96 11.36
C PHE A 190 15.10 -23.46 11.57
N ILE A 191 15.62 -22.91 12.67
CA ILE A 191 15.64 -21.48 12.91
C ILE A 191 16.53 -20.85 11.82
N LYS A 192 15.88 -20.42 10.73
CA LYS A 192 16.47 -19.65 9.62
C LYS A 192 16.65 -18.18 9.97
N THR A 193 16.54 -17.78 11.25
CA THR A 193 17.10 -16.47 11.59
C THR A 193 18.58 -16.60 11.38
N ALA A 194 19.07 -15.73 10.50
CA ALA A 194 20.46 -15.47 10.23
C ALA A 194 21.29 -15.79 11.49
N SER A 195 22.26 -16.70 11.39
CA SER A 195 23.26 -16.90 12.44
C SER A 195 23.73 -15.54 12.96
N LEU A 196 24.24 -15.42 14.19
CA LEU A 196 24.67 -14.10 14.70
C LEU A 196 25.59 -13.36 13.71
N GLU A 197 26.38 -14.10 12.93
CA GLU A 197 27.19 -13.60 11.82
C GLU A 197 26.36 -13.15 10.60
N GLU A 198 25.42 -13.95 10.11
CA GLU A 198 24.52 -13.53 9.02
C GLU A 198 23.59 -12.39 9.45
N TRP A 199 23.17 -12.33 10.72
CA TRP A 199 22.40 -11.23 11.29
C TRP A 199 23.25 -9.96 11.31
N ARG A 200 24.50 -10.05 11.78
CA ARG A 200 25.47 -8.93 11.72
C ARG A 200 25.73 -8.48 10.28
N ARG A 201 25.91 -9.40 9.34
CA ARG A 201 26.06 -9.11 7.90
C ARG A 201 24.80 -8.46 7.32
N HIS A 202 23.61 -8.94 7.68
CA HIS A 202 22.36 -8.30 7.29
C HIS A 202 22.27 -6.87 7.86
N MET A 203 22.66 -6.68 9.13
CA MET A 203 22.70 -5.36 9.76
C MET A 203 23.73 -4.43 9.10
N GLU A 204 24.87 -4.94 8.65
CA GLU A 204 25.84 -4.20 7.82
C GLU A 204 25.24 -3.79 6.46
N LEU A 205 24.38 -4.60 5.86
CA LEU A 205 23.66 -4.26 4.62
C LEU A 205 22.52 -3.25 4.83
N HIS A 206 21.99 -3.14 6.05
CA HIS A 206 20.91 -2.20 6.41
C HIS A 206 21.42 -0.84 6.90
N ILE A 207 22.74 -0.66 7.06
CA ILE A 207 23.38 0.63 7.37
C ILE A 207 24.53 0.86 6.39
N ALA A 208 24.22 1.49 5.26
CA ALA A 208 25.18 2.16 4.39
C ALA A 208 24.58 3.48 3.89
#